data_AF-A0A924W0U1-F1
#
_entry.id   AF-A0A924W0U1-F1
#
_cell.length_a   1.000
_cell.length_b   1.000
_cell.length_c   1.000
_cell.angle_alpha   90.00
_cell.angle_beta   90.00
_cell.angle_gamma   90.00
#
_symmetry.space_group_name_H-M   'P 1'
#
loop_
_entity.id
_entity.type
_entity.pdbx_description
1 polymer ?
#
loop_
_entity_poly.entity_id
_entity_poly.type
_entity_poly.pdbx_seq_one_letter_code
_entity_poly.pdbx_strand_id
1 'polypeptide(L)'
;MEMDQRIPDLSDKELERLLANAVRLQESGSDKQRQQAEQLLPLLSAAIEERRAARVLAQAEQRRANARKKSAANETLKANFD
;
A
#
# COMPACT_ATOMS: atom_id res chain seq x y z
N MET A 1 12.08 -12.02 18.95
CA MET A 1 10.97 -11.51 18.11
C MET A 1 11.56 -11.15 16.76
N GLU A 2 11.16 -11.86 15.72
CA GLU A 2 11.61 -11.57 14.36
C GLU A 2 10.78 -10.40 13.79
N MET A 3 11.41 -9.55 12.97
CA MET A 3 10.80 -8.31 12.45
C MET A 3 9.75 -8.60 11.37
N ASP A 4 9.81 -9.77 10.73
CA ASP A 4 8.85 -10.30 9.77
C ASP A 4 7.43 -10.41 10.34
N GLN A 5 7.29 -10.86 11.59
CA GLN A 5 6.00 -11.04 12.28
C GLN A 5 5.28 -9.72 12.55
N ARG A 6 6.00 -8.58 12.51
CA ARG A 6 5.45 -7.26 12.78
C ARG A 6 5.02 -6.51 11.52
N ILE A 7 5.42 -6.98 10.33
CA ILE A 7 5.10 -6.34 9.04
C ILE A 7 3.61 -6.03 8.87
N PRO A 8 2.67 -6.93 9.26
CA PRO A 8 1.24 -6.63 9.15
C PRO A 8 0.79 -5.42 9.97
N ASP A 9 1.41 -5.17 11.12
CA ASP A 9 1.03 -4.10 12.06
C ASP A 9 1.68 -2.75 11.74
N LEU A 10 2.69 -2.72 10.86
CA LEU A 10 3.37 -1.49 10.49
C LEU A 10 2.47 -0.62 9.59
N SER A 11 2.47 0.70 9.82
CA SER A 11 1.90 1.65 8.87
C SER A 11 2.71 1.72 7.57
N ASP A 12 2.12 2.24 6.49
CA ASP A 12 2.81 2.42 5.20
C ASP A 12 4.12 3.21 5.36
N LYS A 13 4.08 4.28 6.16
CA LYS A 13 5.25 5.11 6.45
C LYS A 13 6.34 4.37 7.21
N GLU A 14 5.95 3.46 8.11
CA GLU A 14 6.90 2.62 8.84
C GLU A 14 7.52 1.56 7.93
N LEU A 15 6.74 0.97 7.03
CA LEU A 15 7.26 0.04 6.01
C LEU A 15 8.27 0.72 5.09
N GLU A 16 7.97 1.92 4.58
CA GLU A 16 8.89 2.68 3.73
C GLU A 16 10.20 3.02 4.46
N ARG A 17 10.10 3.45 5.73
CA ARG A 17 11.28 3.72 6.57
C ARG A 17 12.10 2.46 6.81
N LEU A 18 11.43 1.35 7.10
CA LEU A 18 12.10 0.08 7.36
C LEU A 18 12.78 -0.45 6.10
N LEU A 19 12.13 -0.33 4.94
CA LEU A 19 12.72 -0.68 3.64
C LEU A 19 13.97 0.16 3.36
N ALA A 20 13.90 1.48 3.52
CA ALA A 20 15.04 2.36 3.31
C ALA A 20 16.22 2.02 4.24
N ASN A 21 15.94 1.65 5.49
CA ASN A 21 16.97 1.21 6.41
C ASN A 21 17.55 -0.15 6.02
N ALA A 22 16.71 -1.10 5.61
CA ALA A 22 17.16 -2.42 5.15
C ALA A 22 18.09 -2.30 3.93
N VAL A 23 17.75 -1.44 2.96
CA VAL A 23 18.62 -1.15 1.80
C VAL A 23 20.00 -0.64 2.26
N ARG A 24 20.04 0.35 3.16
CA ARG A 24 21.32 0.86 3.70
C ARG A 24 22.12 -0.22 4.41
N LEU A 25 21.45 -1.08 5.19
CA LEU A 25 22.11 -2.17 5.91
C LEU A 25 22.64 -3.26 4.98
N GLN A 26 21.97 -3.52 3.85
CA GLN A 26 22.47 -4.42 2.81
C GLN A 26 23.78 -3.90 2.20
N GLU A 27 23.87 -2.59 1.97
CA GLU A 27 25.03 -1.95 1.33
C GLU A 27 26.23 -1.78 2.29
N SER A 28 25.98 -1.29 3.51
CA SER A 28 27.03 -0.82 4.42
C SER A 28 27.01 -1.46 5.80
N GLY A 29 26.16 -2.46 6.05
CA GLY A 29 26.06 -3.14 7.33
C GLY A 29 27.18 -4.16 7.58
N SER A 30 27.30 -4.60 8.83
CA SER A 30 28.04 -5.82 9.19
C SER A 30 27.44 -7.05 8.51
N ASP A 31 28.19 -8.16 8.43
CA ASP A 31 27.72 -9.42 7.82
C ASP A 31 26.34 -9.86 8.33
N LYS A 32 26.15 -9.77 9.65
CA LYS A 32 24.87 -10.10 10.29
C LYS A 32 23.74 -9.16 9.87
N GLN A 33 24.03 -7.86 9.75
CA GLN A 33 23.04 -6.87 9.31
C GLN A 33 22.69 -7.04 7.83
N ARG A 34 23.67 -7.35 6.98
CA ARG A 34 23.45 -7.64 5.56
C ARG A 34 22.57 -8.87 5.38
N GLN A 35 22.87 -9.96 6.08
CA GLN A 35 22.07 -11.17 6.04
C GLN A 35 20.61 -10.92 6.50
N GLN A 36 20.42 -10.14 7.56
CA GLN A 36 19.08 -9.75 8.00
C GLN A 36 18.36 -8.86 6.99
N ALA A 37 19.07 -7.93 6.35
CA ALA A 37 18.51 -7.08 5.30
C ALA A 37 18.08 -7.91 4.08
N GLU A 38 18.91 -8.84 3.62
CA GLU A 38 18.60 -9.74 2.52
C GLU A 38 17.33 -10.56 2.76
N GLN A 39 17.07 -10.96 4.01
CA GLN A 39 15.84 -11.66 4.39
C GLN A 39 14.62 -10.73 4.42
N LEU A 40 14.78 -9.49 4.89
CA LEU A 40 13.67 -8.55 5.08
C LEU A 40 13.26 -7.81 3.80
N LEU A 41 14.20 -7.47 2.92
CA LEU A 41 13.96 -6.72 1.68
C LEU A 41 12.83 -7.31 0.80
N PRO A 42 12.78 -8.62 0.50
CA PRO A 42 11.69 -9.19 -0.29
C PRO A 42 10.34 -9.10 0.44
N LEU A 43 10.30 -9.25 1.76
CA LEU A 43 9.06 -9.19 2.55
C LEU A 43 8.49 -7.76 2.60
N LEU A 44 9.36 -6.77 2.79
CA LEU A 44 8.97 -5.36 2.86
C LEU A 44 8.49 -4.84 1.50
N SER A 45 9.19 -5.21 0.42
CA SER A 45 8.80 -4.79 -0.93
C SER A 45 7.46 -5.40 -1.35
N ALA A 46 7.23 -6.69 -1.08
CA ALA A 46 5.95 -7.34 -1.32
C ALA A 46 4.80 -6.66 -0.55
N ALA A 47 4.98 -6.41 0.75
CA ALA A 47 3.95 -5.78 1.58
C ALA A 47 3.59 -4.36 1.10
N ILE A 48 4.57 -3.57 0.65
CA ILE A 48 4.34 -2.23 0.11
C ILE A 48 3.55 -2.30 -1.21
N GLU A 49 3.94 -3.19 -2.13
CA GLU A 49 3.26 -3.34 -3.42
C GLU A 49 1.83 -3.87 -3.26
N GLU A 50 1.60 -4.84 -2.37
CA GLU A 50 0.26 -5.35 -2.05
C GLU A 50 -0.66 -4.22 -1.55
N ARG A 51 -0.17 -3.39 -0.61
CA ARG A 51 -0.94 -2.26 -0.09
C ARG A 51 -1.19 -1.20 -1.15
N ARG A 52 -0.22 -0.95 -2.03
CA ARG A 52 -0.36 -0.05 -3.15
C ARG A 52 -1.43 -0.54 -4.11
N ALA A 53 -1.43 -1.82 -4.45
CA ALA A 53 -2.44 -2.45 -5.30
C ALA A 53 -3.84 -2.36 -4.67
N ALA A 54 -3.98 -2.69 -3.38
CA ALA A 54 -5.24 -2.59 -2.65
C ALA A 54 -5.81 -1.17 -2.67
N ARG A 55 -4.97 -0.15 -2.46
CA ARG A 55 -5.37 1.26 -2.54
C ARG A 55 -5.85 1.65 -3.94
N VAL A 56 -5.16 1.21 -4.98
CA VAL A 56 -5.56 1.51 -6.38
C VAL A 56 -6.93 0.89 -6.69
N LEU A 57 -7.15 -0.37 -6.27
CA LEU A 57 -8.44 -1.05 -6.44
C LEU A 57 -9.55 -0.32 -5.70
N ALA A 58 -9.35 0.01 -4.42
CA ALA A 58 -10.34 0.75 -3.62
C ALA A 58 -10.69 2.12 -4.22
N GLN A 59 -9.69 2.84 -4.75
CA GLN A 59 -9.93 4.12 -5.44
C GLN A 59 -10.71 3.94 -6.74
N ALA A 60 -10.44 2.88 -7.51
CA ALA A 60 -11.17 2.58 -8.74
C ALA A 60 -12.65 2.27 -8.46
N GLU A 61 -12.93 1.49 -7.41
CA GLU A 61 -14.29 1.18 -6.97
C GLU A 61 -15.03 2.44 -6.52
N GLN A 62 -14.39 3.28 -5.71
CA GLN A 62 -14.99 4.53 -5.24
C GLN A 62 -15.32 5.48 -6.41
N ARG A 63 -14.43 5.58 -7.41
CA ARG A 63 -14.69 6.38 -8.62
C ARG A 63 -15.89 5.85 -9.40
N ARG A 64 -16.01 4.53 -9.56
CA ARG A 64 -17.17 3.89 -10.22
C ARG A 64 -18.46 4.14 -9.45
N ALA A 65 -18.44 4.02 -8.13
CA ALA A 65 -19.60 4.29 -7.28
C ALA A 65 -20.06 5.75 -7.39
N ASN A 66 -19.11 6.69 -7.35
CA ASN A 66 -19.41 8.12 -7.50
C ASN A 66 -19.97 8.47 -8.88
N ALA A 67 -19.43 7.84 -9.95
CA ALA A 67 -19.95 8.03 -11.30
C ALA A 67 -21.42 7.57 -11.43
N ARG A 68 -21.77 6.41 -10.88
CA ARG A 68 -23.15 5.88 -10.86
C ARG A 68 -24.12 6.77 -10.07
N LYS A 69 -23.68 7.29 -8.92
CA LYS A 69 -24.49 8.24 -8.13
C LYS A 69 -24.75 9.53 -8.90
N LYS A 70 -23.74 10.05 -9.61
CA LYS A 70 -23.87 11.26 -10.42
C LYS A 70 -24.80 11.05 -11.62
N SER A 71 -24.74 9.91 -12.30
CA SER A 71 -25.66 9.61 -13.40
C SER A 71 -27.11 9.49 -12.92
N ALA A 72 -27.36 8.77 -11.81
CA ALA A 72 -28.68 8.63 -11.24
C ALA A 72 -29.27 9.99 -10.79
N ALA A 73 -28.47 10.84 -10.14
CA ALA A 73 -28.91 12.17 -9.74
C ALA A 73 -29.28 13.06 -10.95
N ASN A 74 -28.54 12.93 -12.05
CA ASN A 74 -28.81 13.70 -13.28
C ASN A 74 -30.07 13.21 -14.01
N GLU A 75 -30.34 11.90 -13.98
CA GLU A 75 -31.59 11.32 -14.51
C GLU A 75 -32.81 11.77 -13.70
N THR A 76 -32.72 11.79 -12.37
CA THR A 76 -33.80 12.27 -11.49
C THR A 76 -34.05 13.77 -11.67
N LEU A 77 -32.99 14.58 -11.82
CA LEU A 77 -33.15 16.01 -12.12
C LEU A 77 -33.88 16.21 -13.44
N LYS A 78 -33.48 15.50 -14.50
CA LYS A 78 -34.13 15.62 -15.81
C LYS A 78 -35.61 15.23 -15.76
N ALA A 79 -35.96 14.15 -15.06
CA ALA A 79 -37.34 13.70 -14.92
C ALA A 79 -38.27 14.64 -14.13
N ASN A 80 -37.73 15.59 -13.36
CA ASN A 80 -38.51 16.58 -12.61
C ASN A 80 -38.79 17.87 -13.40
N PHE A 81 -38.16 18.04 -14.58
CA PHE A 81 -38.31 19.21 -15.45
C PHE A 81 -38.98 18.90 -16.80
N ASP A 82 -39.38 17.65 -17.04
CA ASP A 82 -40.22 17.18 -18.17
C ASP A 82 -41.67 16.94 -17.68
#